data_AF-A0A669QNG7-F1
#
_entry.id   AF-A0A669QNG7-F1
#
_cell.length_a   1.000
_cell.length_b   1.000
_cell.length_c   1.000
_cell.angle_alpha   90.00
_cell.angle_beta   90.00
_cell.angle_gamma   90.00
#
_symmetry.space_group_name_H-M   'P 1'
#
loop_
_entity.id
_entity.type
_entity.pdbx_description
1 polymer ?
#
loop_
_entity_poly.entity_id
_entity_poly.type
_entity_poly.pdbx_seq_one_letter_code
_entity_poly.pdbx_strand_id
1 'polypeptide(L)'
;PSLSQHPSQGVSLGDNVTLRCHLPQPVAWVRLCQEERFLSCMYKHQVQNTAEFSFVSTSKEHAGTYRCQYQSVGDNGWPWSMPTRLCLIAVPSLRTDYNSPPMGTNVTLCVETRTNVTIQCRNKDNGTSLLLHKDGCSAPVQRQDPDGAGTASFLLFGVTLADSGTYRCSSHSRNFPFVSSPLGDSVTLEVTPTPTPPGAALLPSSLASAS
;
A
#
# COMPACT_ATOMS: atom_id res chain seq x y z
N PRO A 1 -13.99 6.36 22.16
CA PRO A 1 -12.89 7.23 21.68
C PRO A 1 -12.53 6.91 20.22
N SER A 2 -12.11 7.93 19.45
CA SER A 2 -11.55 7.75 18.10
C SER A 2 -10.10 8.21 18.07
N LEU A 3 -9.31 7.64 17.16
CA LEU A 3 -7.91 7.98 16.98
C LEU A 3 -7.70 8.46 15.53
N SER A 4 -7.04 9.60 15.39
CA SER A 4 -6.67 10.18 14.11
C SER A 4 -5.19 10.54 14.09
N GLN A 5 -4.63 10.72 12.89
CA GLN A 5 -3.24 11.13 12.71
C GLN A 5 -3.15 12.42 11.90
N HIS A 6 -2.16 13.24 12.22
CA HIS A 6 -1.84 14.44 11.48
C HIS A 6 -0.33 14.52 11.20
N PRO A 7 0.10 14.61 9.92
CA PRO A 7 -0.73 14.60 8.71
C PRO A 7 -1.43 13.25 8.49
N SER A 8 -2.53 13.23 7.73
CA SER A 8 -3.36 12.04 7.54
C SER A 8 -2.69 10.97 6.68
N GLN A 9 -1.77 11.35 5.79
CA GLN A 9 -1.01 10.47 4.90
C GLN A 9 0.35 11.10 4.56
N GLY A 10 1.24 10.33 3.94
CA GLY A 10 2.50 10.84 3.39
C GLY A 10 3.58 11.18 4.42
N VAL A 11 3.57 10.51 5.58
CA VAL A 11 4.58 10.72 6.64
C VAL A 11 5.86 9.99 6.27
N SER A 12 6.98 10.69 6.22
CA SER A 12 8.31 10.13 5.96
C SER A 12 9.12 9.95 7.24
N LEU A 13 10.13 9.10 7.22
CA LEU A 13 11.10 9.01 8.31
C LEU A 13 11.76 10.38 8.54
N GLY A 14 11.83 10.81 9.81
CA GLY A 14 12.32 12.13 10.20
C GLY A 14 11.24 13.21 10.25
N ASP A 15 10.04 12.95 9.74
CA ASP A 15 8.93 13.90 9.84
C ASP A 15 8.35 13.92 11.26
N ASN A 16 7.67 15.01 11.59
CA ASN A 16 6.88 15.13 12.80
C ASN A 16 5.45 14.64 12.53
N VAL A 17 4.95 13.75 13.38
CA VAL A 17 3.57 13.26 13.30
C VAL A 17 2.91 13.35 14.66
N THR A 18 1.63 13.69 14.68
CA THR A 18 0.82 13.76 15.90
C THR A 18 -0.37 12.82 15.81
N LEU A 19 -0.48 11.91 16.77
CA LEU A 19 -1.65 11.07 16.97
C LEU A 19 -2.60 11.76 17.95
N ARG A 20 -3.87 11.87 17.57
CA ARG A 20 -4.91 12.57 18.33
C ARG A 20 -5.98 11.58 18.78
N CYS A 21 -6.09 11.37 20.08
CA CYS A 21 -7.19 10.62 20.68
C CYS A 21 -8.34 11.59 20.95
N HIS A 22 -9.45 11.45 20.25
CA HIS A 22 -10.68 12.20 20.53
C HIS A 22 -11.55 11.45 21.52
N LEU A 23 -11.93 12.15 22.57
CA LEU A 23 -12.65 11.60 23.71
C LEU A 23 -14.10 12.09 23.68
N PRO A 24 -15.06 11.27 24.13
CA PRO A 24 -16.46 11.68 24.18
C PRO A 24 -16.75 12.67 25.32
N GLN A 25 -15.90 12.71 26.35
CA GLN A 25 -16.07 13.50 27.56
C GLN A 25 -14.71 13.69 28.27
N PRO A 26 -14.61 14.53 29.31
CA PRO A 26 -13.41 14.69 30.10
C PRO A 26 -12.99 13.42 30.84
N VAL A 27 -11.69 13.14 30.89
CA VAL A 27 -11.11 11.90 31.42
C VAL A 27 -9.95 12.18 32.36
N ALA A 28 -9.76 11.29 33.34
CA ALA A 28 -8.67 11.38 34.30
C ALA A 28 -7.30 11.17 33.63
N TRP A 29 -7.24 10.23 32.68
CA TRP A 29 -6.04 10.01 31.86
C TRP A 29 -6.39 9.32 30.55
N VAL A 30 -5.48 9.46 29.59
CA VAL A 30 -5.44 8.78 28.30
C VAL A 30 -4.06 8.16 28.14
N ARG A 31 -4.01 6.94 27.62
CA ARG A 31 -2.78 6.33 27.15
C ARG A 31 -2.88 5.95 25.68
N LEU A 32 -1.76 6.10 24.98
CA LEU A 32 -1.59 5.67 23.61
C LEU A 32 -0.57 4.52 23.59
N CYS A 33 -0.99 3.37 23.08
CA CYS A 33 -0.16 2.17 23.01
C CYS A 33 0.00 1.72 21.56
N GLN A 34 1.19 1.26 21.20
CA GLN A 34 1.48 0.58 19.94
C GLN A 34 1.22 -0.93 20.14
N GLU A 35 0.43 -1.55 19.26
CA GLU A 35 0.03 -2.96 19.38
C GLU A 35 1.20 -3.92 19.27
N GLU A 36 2.15 -3.63 18.39
CA GLU A 36 3.31 -4.50 18.19
C GLU A 36 4.28 -4.44 19.37
N ARG A 37 4.23 -3.35 20.16
CA ARG A 37 5.19 -3.06 21.23
C ARG A 37 4.50 -2.46 22.46
N PHE A 38 3.52 -3.19 23.00
CA PHE A 38 2.83 -2.89 24.26
C PHE A 38 3.75 -2.68 25.49
N LEU A 39 5.06 -2.83 25.33
CA LEU A 39 6.09 -2.63 26.36
C LEU A 39 6.19 -1.17 26.83
N SER A 40 5.74 -0.18 26.04
CA SER A 40 5.71 1.23 26.46
C SER A 40 4.53 1.98 25.82
N CYS A 41 3.72 2.62 26.67
CA CYS A 41 2.63 3.50 26.24
C CYS A 41 2.93 4.94 26.67
N MET A 42 2.50 5.89 25.86
CA MET A 42 2.54 7.31 26.25
C MET A 42 1.30 7.65 27.07
N TYR A 43 1.43 8.52 28.07
CA TYR A 43 0.33 8.89 28.97
C TYR A 43 0.12 10.41 29.00
N LYS A 44 -1.14 10.82 29.13
CA LYS A 44 -1.54 12.19 29.45
C LYS A 44 -2.65 12.17 30.50
N HIS A 45 -2.64 13.12 31.41
CA HIS A 45 -3.62 13.24 32.50
C HIS A 45 -4.51 14.46 32.29
N GLN A 46 -5.68 14.46 32.91
CA GLN A 46 -6.62 15.59 32.97
C GLN A 46 -6.96 16.13 31.57
N VAL A 47 -7.45 15.25 30.69
CA VAL A 47 -7.74 15.59 29.29
C VAL A 47 -9.23 15.89 29.14
N GLN A 48 -9.56 17.04 28.56
CA GLN A 48 -10.95 17.46 28.39
C GLN A 48 -11.61 16.82 27.16
N ASN A 49 -10.99 16.94 25.98
CA ASN A 49 -11.64 16.56 24.72
C ASN A 49 -10.71 15.83 23.74
N THR A 50 -9.43 16.21 23.68
CA THR A 50 -8.47 15.58 22.78
C THR A 50 -7.10 15.48 23.44
N ALA A 51 -6.49 14.30 23.38
CA ALA A 51 -5.11 14.09 23.78
C ALA A 51 -4.22 13.98 22.53
N GLU A 52 -3.23 14.85 22.43
CA GLU A 52 -2.26 14.85 21.32
C GLU A 52 -0.94 14.20 21.76
N PHE A 53 -0.45 13.25 20.98
CA PHE A 53 0.83 12.58 21.18
C PHE A 53 1.70 12.81 19.95
N SER A 54 2.75 13.60 20.09
CA SER A 54 3.62 13.98 18.98
C SER A 54 4.92 13.19 19.02
N PHE A 55 5.28 12.59 17.90
CA PHE A 55 6.60 12.03 17.65
C PHE A 55 7.39 13.07 16.86
N VAL A 56 8.36 13.68 17.51
CA VAL A 56 9.31 14.60 16.86
C VAL A 56 10.38 13.76 16.19
N SER A 57 10.61 13.96 14.90
CA SER A 57 11.55 13.19 14.08
C SER A 57 11.29 11.68 14.16
N THR A 58 10.34 11.19 13.38
CA THR A 58 9.95 9.78 13.38
C THR A 58 11.08 8.83 12.98
N SER A 59 11.14 7.68 13.68
CA SER A 59 12.05 6.58 13.36
C SER A 59 11.24 5.35 12.96
N LYS A 60 11.92 4.33 12.42
CA LYS A 60 11.27 3.05 12.01
C LYS A 60 10.51 2.39 13.16
N GLU A 61 10.94 2.61 14.40
CA GLU A 61 10.34 2.06 15.61
C GLU A 61 8.96 2.65 15.93
N HIS A 62 8.69 3.87 15.47
CA HIS A 62 7.39 4.53 15.64
C HIS A 62 6.36 4.08 14.59
N ALA A 63 6.74 3.30 13.58
CA ALA A 63 5.78 2.78 12.61
C ALA A 63 5.03 1.58 13.20
N GLY A 64 3.70 1.59 13.18
CA GLY A 64 2.90 0.55 13.84
C GLY A 64 1.41 0.83 13.90
N THR A 65 0.69 -0.05 14.59
CA THR A 65 -0.73 0.09 14.86
C THR A 65 -0.91 0.65 16.26
N TYR A 66 -1.64 1.75 16.39
CA TYR A 66 -1.85 2.45 17.66
C TYR A 66 -3.30 2.35 18.13
N ARG A 67 -3.49 2.26 19.45
CA ARG A 67 -4.79 2.42 20.11
C ARG A 67 -4.71 3.37 21.29
N CYS A 68 -5.78 4.13 21.48
CA CYS A 68 -5.98 4.92 22.69
C CYS A 68 -6.83 4.15 23.69
N GLN A 69 -6.49 4.26 24.96
CA GLN A 69 -7.37 3.90 26.07
C GLN A 69 -7.49 5.09 27.00
N TYR A 70 -8.65 5.26 27.62
CA TYR A 70 -8.88 6.31 28.60
C TYR A 70 -9.65 5.79 29.80
N GLN A 71 -9.61 6.55 30.89
CA GLN A 71 -10.48 6.35 32.05
C GLN A 71 -11.27 7.62 32.34
N SER A 72 -12.60 7.50 32.28
CA SER A 72 -13.48 8.61 32.66
C SER A 72 -13.40 8.88 34.16
N VAL A 73 -13.58 10.15 34.53
CA VAL A 73 -13.74 10.53 35.93
C VAL A 73 -15.05 9.93 36.45
N GLY A 74 -14.99 9.03 37.44
CA GLY A 74 -16.16 8.41 38.05
C GLY A 74 -16.68 7.13 37.39
N ASP A 75 -16.00 6.60 36.37
CA ASP A 75 -16.33 5.31 35.73
C ASP A 75 -15.20 4.30 35.94
N ASN A 76 -15.58 3.03 36.11
CA ASN A 76 -14.67 1.90 36.33
C ASN A 76 -14.26 1.22 35.01
N GLY A 77 -14.82 1.66 33.87
CA GLY A 77 -14.53 1.14 32.53
C GLY A 77 -13.30 1.75 31.85
N TRP A 78 -12.61 0.95 31.01
CA TRP A 78 -11.36 1.28 30.33
C TRP A 78 -11.43 1.01 28.82
N PRO A 79 -12.35 1.64 28.08
CA PRO A 79 -12.61 1.31 26.68
C PRO A 79 -11.42 1.70 25.77
N TRP A 80 -11.12 0.81 24.80
CA TRP A 80 -10.13 1.06 23.75
C TRP A 80 -10.77 1.76 22.55
N SER A 81 -9.99 2.57 21.83
CA SER A 81 -10.36 3.09 20.52
C SER A 81 -10.25 2.03 19.43
N MET A 82 -10.86 2.32 18.28
CA MET A 82 -10.48 1.63 17.05
C MET A 82 -8.99 1.87 16.76
N PRO A 83 -8.30 0.88 16.17
CA PRO A 83 -6.88 1.00 15.84
C PRO A 83 -6.64 1.97 14.68
N THR A 84 -5.52 2.69 14.75
CA THR A 84 -5.03 3.57 13.68
C THR A 84 -3.60 3.19 13.34
N ARG A 85 -3.33 2.98 12.04
CA ARG A 85 -1.99 2.61 11.56
C ARG A 85 -1.18 3.85 11.21
N LEU A 86 0.01 3.96 11.78
CA LEU A 86 1.03 4.92 11.38
C LEU A 86 2.03 4.22 10.47
N CYS A 87 1.91 4.47 9.16
CA CYS A 87 2.84 3.98 8.16
C CYS A 87 3.86 5.08 7.80
N LEU A 88 5.13 4.73 7.70
CA LEU A 88 6.22 5.65 7.39
C LEU A 88 6.86 5.33 6.03
N ILE A 89 7.18 6.38 5.28
CA ILE A 89 7.90 6.31 4.01
C ILE A 89 9.40 6.50 4.26
N ALA A 90 10.22 5.52 3.89
CA ALA A 90 11.68 5.62 3.94
C ALA A 90 12.21 6.53 2.83
N VAL A 91 13.46 6.97 2.96
CA VAL A 91 14.15 7.77 1.92
C VAL A 91 14.36 6.90 0.66
N PRO A 92 14.36 7.47 -0.58
CA PRO A 92 14.31 6.67 -1.81
C PRO A 92 15.55 5.78 -1.99
N SER A 93 15.33 4.49 -2.31
CA SER A 93 16.39 3.55 -2.74
C SER A 93 16.01 2.64 -3.92
N LEU A 94 14.76 2.69 -4.41
CA LEU A 94 14.32 1.79 -5.49
C LEU A 94 14.61 2.33 -6.88
N ARG A 95 15.04 1.42 -7.74
CA ARG A 95 15.15 1.61 -9.18
C ARG A 95 14.31 0.55 -9.89
N THR A 96 13.49 0.98 -10.83
CA THR A 96 12.74 0.07 -11.69
C THR A 96 13.55 -0.10 -12.98
N ASP A 97 14.20 -1.26 -13.17
CA ASP A 97 14.91 -1.57 -14.42
C ASP A 97 13.92 -2.26 -15.36
N TYR A 98 13.52 -1.58 -16.43
CA TYR A 98 12.95 -2.21 -17.62
C TYR A 98 14.09 -2.56 -18.58
N ASN A 99 13.92 -3.59 -19.42
CA ASN A 99 14.80 -3.84 -20.56
C ASN A 99 14.68 -2.68 -21.59
N SER A 100 15.27 -1.52 -21.24
CA SER A 100 15.54 -0.23 -21.92
C SER A 100 14.48 0.37 -22.87
N PRO A 101 14.19 1.69 -22.78
CA PRO A 101 15.15 2.79 -22.64
C PRO A 101 15.03 3.57 -21.29
N PRO A 102 15.87 4.59 -21.02
CA PRO A 102 16.44 4.82 -19.68
C PRO A 102 15.60 5.65 -18.70
N MET A 103 15.99 5.51 -17.42
CA MET A 103 15.90 6.40 -16.25
C MET A 103 14.80 7.47 -16.23
N GLY A 104 13.87 7.34 -15.26
CA GLY A 104 12.98 8.44 -14.84
C GLY A 104 11.88 8.78 -15.84
N THR A 105 11.60 7.90 -16.80
CA THR A 105 10.53 8.08 -17.79
C THR A 105 9.34 7.21 -17.42
N ASN A 106 8.15 7.81 -17.37
CA ASN A 106 6.90 7.06 -17.29
C ASN A 106 6.76 6.27 -18.60
N VAL A 107 6.88 4.94 -18.54
CA VAL A 107 6.77 4.08 -19.72
C VAL A 107 5.31 3.72 -19.94
N THR A 108 4.83 3.86 -21.18
CA THR A 108 3.50 3.39 -21.57
C THR A 108 3.66 2.13 -22.43
N LEU A 109 2.98 1.06 -22.02
CA LEU A 109 2.98 -0.25 -22.70
C LEU A 109 1.58 -0.50 -23.27
N CYS A 110 1.47 -0.56 -24.59
CA CYS A 110 0.24 -0.96 -25.26
C CYS A 110 0.27 -2.46 -25.53
N VAL A 111 -0.72 -3.21 -25.03
CA VAL A 111 -0.81 -4.67 -25.15
C VAL A 111 -2.21 -5.10 -25.56
N GLU A 112 -2.34 -6.29 -26.13
CA GLU A 112 -3.65 -6.87 -26.46
C GLU A 112 -4.22 -7.69 -25.30
N THR A 113 -5.54 -7.86 -25.28
CA THR A 113 -6.19 -8.75 -24.32
C THR A 113 -5.68 -10.19 -24.42
N ARG A 114 -5.75 -10.94 -23.32
CA ARG A 114 -5.28 -12.34 -23.19
C ARG A 114 -3.77 -12.53 -23.33
N THR A 115 -2.99 -11.45 -23.41
CA THR A 115 -1.53 -11.52 -23.33
C THR A 115 -1.06 -11.54 -21.88
N ASN A 116 0.17 -12.01 -21.66
CA ASN A 116 0.79 -12.00 -20.34
C ASN A 116 1.77 -10.84 -20.27
N VAL A 117 1.69 -10.05 -19.20
CA VAL A 117 2.58 -8.91 -18.98
C VAL A 117 3.35 -9.14 -17.70
N THR A 118 4.67 -8.99 -17.76
CA THR A 118 5.54 -9.08 -16.58
C THR A 118 6.11 -7.71 -16.25
N ILE A 119 5.85 -7.24 -15.03
CA ILE A 119 6.43 -6.00 -14.49
C ILE A 119 7.56 -6.39 -13.53
N GLN A 120 8.76 -5.88 -13.78
CA GLN A 120 9.93 -6.19 -12.94
C GLN A 120 10.36 -4.99 -12.12
N CYS A 121 10.66 -5.24 -10.85
CA CYS A 121 11.12 -4.22 -9.92
C CYS A 121 12.36 -4.70 -9.20
N ARG A 122 13.30 -3.80 -8.93
CA ARG A 122 14.58 -4.14 -8.33
C ARG A 122 14.81 -3.35 -7.05
N ASN A 123 15.17 -4.05 -6.00
CA ASN A 123 15.66 -3.45 -4.77
C ASN A 123 16.93 -4.16 -4.32
N LYS A 124 18.00 -3.39 -4.10
CA LYS A 124 19.27 -3.91 -3.58
C LYS A 124 19.24 -4.09 -2.06
N ASP A 125 18.21 -3.57 -1.38
CA ASP A 125 18.09 -3.70 0.07
C ASP A 125 17.66 -5.12 0.45
N ASN A 126 18.62 -5.86 0.98
CA ASN A 126 18.39 -7.17 1.59
C ASN A 126 17.34 -7.05 2.71
N GLY A 127 16.50 -8.08 2.87
CA GLY A 127 15.48 -8.07 3.94
C GLY A 127 14.17 -7.36 3.58
N THR A 128 13.94 -7.01 2.31
CA THR A 128 12.71 -6.37 1.85
C THR A 128 11.89 -7.29 0.95
N SER A 129 10.57 -7.12 0.98
CA SER A 129 9.66 -7.64 -0.05
C SER A 129 9.29 -6.51 -1.00
N LEU A 130 9.02 -6.82 -2.26
CA LEU A 130 8.54 -5.87 -3.24
C LEU A 130 7.02 -5.95 -3.37
N LEU A 131 6.40 -4.79 -3.53
CA LEU A 131 4.96 -4.61 -3.65
C LEU A 131 4.67 -3.91 -4.98
N LEU A 132 3.72 -4.45 -5.74
CA LEU A 132 3.17 -3.80 -6.93
C LEU A 132 1.88 -3.09 -6.55
N HIS A 133 1.81 -1.81 -6.86
CA HIS A 133 0.63 -0.96 -6.66
C HIS A 133 0.03 -0.61 -8.01
N LYS A 134 -1.29 -0.44 -8.05
CA LYS A 134 -2.02 0.09 -9.20
C LYS A 134 -2.76 1.34 -8.75
N ASP A 135 -2.67 2.41 -9.53
CA ASP A 135 -3.40 3.65 -9.25
C ASP A 135 -4.92 3.38 -9.17
N GLY A 136 -5.56 3.99 -8.18
CA GLY A 136 -6.97 3.73 -7.84
C GLY A 136 -7.20 2.55 -6.90
N CYS A 137 -6.17 1.74 -6.60
CA CYS A 137 -6.24 0.70 -5.56
C CYS A 137 -5.58 1.18 -4.26
N SER A 138 -6.28 1.00 -3.12
CA SER A 138 -5.76 1.38 -1.80
C SER A 138 -4.72 0.40 -1.24
N ALA A 139 -4.72 -0.84 -1.73
CA ALA A 139 -3.80 -1.89 -1.33
C ALA A 139 -2.94 -2.34 -2.51
N PRO A 140 -1.73 -2.87 -2.26
CA PRO A 140 -0.92 -3.49 -3.30
C PRO A 140 -1.69 -4.59 -4.01
N VAL A 141 -1.57 -4.66 -5.34
CA VAL A 141 -2.20 -5.71 -6.15
C VAL A 141 -1.43 -7.03 -6.09
N GLN A 142 -0.11 -6.97 -5.89
CA GLN A 142 0.73 -8.16 -5.74
C GLN A 142 1.90 -7.87 -4.77
N ARG A 143 2.37 -8.93 -4.09
CA ARG A 143 3.56 -8.92 -3.24
C ARG A 143 4.46 -10.08 -3.64
N GLN A 144 5.76 -9.82 -3.73
CA GLN A 144 6.73 -10.85 -4.05
C GLN A 144 8.06 -10.57 -3.33
N ASP A 145 8.70 -11.64 -2.86
CA ASP A 145 10.06 -11.53 -2.35
C ASP A 145 11.05 -11.50 -3.55
N PRO A 146 12.04 -10.59 -3.52
CA PRO A 146 13.03 -10.51 -4.59
C PRO A 146 13.88 -11.78 -4.65
N ASP A 147 14.35 -12.11 -5.85
CA ASP A 147 15.33 -13.15 -6.09
C ASP A 147 16.71 -12.80 -5.50
N GLY A 148 17.69 -13.69 -5.67
CA GLY A 148 19.07 -13.46 -5.20
C GLY A 148 19.77 -12.25 -5.80
N ALA A 149 19.25 -11.70 -6.92
CA ALA A 149 19.76 -10.50 -7.56
C ALA A 149 18.99 -9.23 -7.15
N GLY A 150 18.03 -9.34 -6.22
CA GLY A 150 17.22 -8.22 -5.74
C GLY A 150 16.02 -7.90 -6.64
N THR A 151 15.64 -8.78 -7.57
CA THR A 151 14.59 -8.52 -8.56
C THR A 151 13.31 -9.30 -8.21
N ALA A 152 12.15 -8.64 -8.24
CA ALA A 152 10.83 -9.28 -8.25
C ALA A 152 10.17 -9.14 -9.62
N SER A 153 9.46 -10.18 -10.05
CA SER A 153 8.77 -10.27 -11.34
C SER A 153 7.28 -10.55 -11.13
N PHE A 154 6.49 -9.49 -11.27
CA PHE A 154 5.03 -9.50 -11.13
C PHE A 154 4.37 -9.88 -12.46
N LEU A 155 3.64 -10.98 -12.48
CA LEU A 155 2.96 -11.47 -13.69
C LEU A 155 1.48 -11.11 -13.66
N LEU A 156 1.02 -10.36 -14.67
CA LEU A 156 -0.39 -10.16 -15.00
C LEU A 156 -0.75 -11.16 -16.10
N PHE A 157 -1.49 -12.21 -15.72
CA PHE A 157 -1.85 -13.29 -16.63
C PHE A 157 -3.14 -12.97 -17.40
N GLY A 158 -3.10 -13.14 -18.72
CA GLY A 158 -4.27 -13.02 -19.58
C GLY A 158 -4.97 -11.67 -19.45
N VAL A 159 -4.23 -10.57 -19.61
CA VAL A 159 -4.69 -9.21 -19.31
C VAL A 159 -6.00 -8.86 -20.01
N THR A 160 -6.82 -8.09 -19.32
CA THR A 160 -8.12 -7.61 -19.77
C THR A 160 -8.12 -6.08 -19.83
N LEU A 161 -9.15 -5.49 -20.41
CA LEU A 161 -9.29 -4.02 -20.42
C LEU A 161 -9.25 -3.42 -19.00
N ALA A 162 -9.72 -4.15 -17.99
CA ALA A 162 -9.71 -3.73 -16.59
C ALA A 162 -8.30 -3.67 -15.98
N ASP A 163 -7.31 -4.32 -16.59
CA ASP A 163 -5.91 -4.28 -16.17
C ASP A 163 -5.20 -3.02 -16.67
N SER A 164 -5.84 -2.21 -17.52
CA SER A 164 -5.28 -0.90 -17.90
C SER A 164 -5.12 0.00 -16.67
N GLY A 165 -4.05 0.79 -16.65
CA GLY A 165 -3.76 1.75 -15.58
C GLY A 165 -2.28 1.90 -15.29
N THR A 166 -1.96 2.74 -14.31
CA THR A 166 -0.59 3.03 -13.91
C THR A 166 -0.17 2.17 -12.72
N TYR A 167 0.99 1.55 -12.84
CA TYR A 167 1.58 0.63 -11.87
C TYR A 167 2.88 1.20 -11.32
N ARG A 168 3.11 1.00 -10.02
CA ARG A 168 4.30 1.46 -9.31
C ARG A 168 4.77 0.44 -8.30
N CYS A 169 6.07 0.37 -8.09
CA CYS A 169 6.66 -0.51 -7.08
C CYS A 169 7.04 0.24 -5.81
N SER A 170 6.87 -0.43 -4.67
CA SER A 170 7.53 -0.05 -3.43
C SER A 170 8.19 -1.27 -2.80
N SER A 171 9.20 -1.04 -1.96
CA SER A 171 9.74 -2.06 -1.09
C SER A 171 9.14 -1.92 0.31
N HIS A 172 9.09 -3.05 0.98
CA HIS A 172 8.52 -3.19 2.30
C HIS A 172 9.48 -3.96 3.18
N SER A 173 9.86 -3.39 4.34
CA SER A 173 10.80 -4.05 5.24
C SER A 173 10.13 -5.24 5.92
N ARG A 174 10.78 -6.43 5.88
CA ARG A 174 10.25 -7.61 6.59
C ARG A 174 10.31 -7.45 8.11
N ASN A 175 11.29 -6.70 8.61
CA ASN A 175 11.45 -6.45 10.05
C ASN A 175 10.58 -5.30 10.56
N PHE A 176 10.22 -4.36 9.67
CA PHE A 176 9.41 -3.19 10.00
C PHE A 176 8.20 -3.10 9.04
N PRO A 177 7.11 -3.84 9.31
CA PRO A 177 6.01 -4.03 8.37
C PRO A 177 5.09 -2.80 8.18
N PHE A 178 5.44 -1.67 8.79
CA PHE A 178 4.76 -0.38 8.61
C PHE A 178 5.69 0.65 7.98
N VAL A 179 6.88 0.23 7.55
CA VAL A 179 7.87 1.05 6.85
C VAL A 179 8.00 0.56 5.42
N SER A 180 7.63 1.42 4.48
CA SER A 180 7.78 1.18 3.05
C SER A 180 8.70 2.22 2.45
N SER A 181 9.32 1.90 1.32
CA SER A 181 9.96 2.92 0.51
C SER A 181 8.93 3.88 -0.12
N PRO A 182 9.38 4.96 -0.75
CA PRO A 182 8.55 5.71 -1.69
C PRO A 182 8.17 4.82 -2.87
N LEU A 183 7.13 5.22 -3.59
CA LEU A 183 6.80 4.63 -4.88
C LEU A 183 7.92 4.97 -5.88
N GLY A 184 8.42 3.95 -6.57
CA GLY A 184 9.41 4.09 -7.64
C GLY A 184 8.80 4.61 -8.94
N ASP A 185 9.53 4.37 -10.04
CA ASP A 185 9.10 4.75 -11.38
C ASP A 185 7.78 4.09 -11.76
N SER A 186 6.99 4.78 -12.58
CA SER A 186 5.65 4.35 -12.97
C SER A 186 5.61 3.76 -14.37
N VAL A 187 4.72 2.80 -14.55
CA VAL A 187 4.43 2.19 -15.86
C VAL A 187 2.95 2.14 -16.10
N THR A 188 2.52 2.72 -17.22
CA THR A 188 1.13 2.73 -17.66
C THR A 188 0.90 1.58 -18.64
N LEU A 189 -0.05 0.71 -18.31
CA LEU A 189 -0.51 -0.35 -19.18
C LEU A 189 -1.78 0.11 -19.90
N GLU A 190 -1.76 0.04 -21.22
CA GLU A 190 -2.93 0.29 -22.09
C GLU A 190 -3.31 -1.02 -22.78
N VAL A 191 -4.43 -1.63 -22.37
CA VAL A 191 -4.89 -2.88 -22.95
C VAL A 191 -5.90 -2.62 -24.05
N THR A 192 -5.71 -3.22 -25.22
CA THR A 192 -6.58 -3.11 -26.39
C THR A 192 -7.27 -4.44 -26.68
N PRO A 193 -8.51 -4.45 -27.21
CA PRO A 193 -9.20 -5.70 -27.57
C PRO A 193 -8.43 -6.43 -28.67
N THR A 194 -8.29 -7.76 -28.53
CA THR A 194 -7.76 -8.58 -29.62
C THR A 194 -8.70 -8.50 -30.83
N PRO A 195 -8.20 -8.13 -32.03
CA PRO A 195 -9.03 -8.08 -33.23
C PRO A 195 -9.67 -9.43 -33.51
N THR A 196 -10.99 -9.47 -33.65
CA THR A 196 -11.68 -10.69 -34.07
C THR A 196 -11.36 -10.93 -35.55
N PRO A 197 -10.91 -12.13 -35.97
CA PRO A 197 -10.71 -12.41 -37.38
C PRO A 197 -12.02 -12.24 -38.16
N PRO A 198 -12.06 -11.45 -39.24
CA PRO A 198 -13.27 -11.33 -40.06
C PRO A 198 -13.44 -12.63 -40.87
N GLY A 199 -14.34 -13.52 -40.44
CA GLY A 199 -14.67 -14.70 -41.25
C GLY A 199 -15.18 -15.94 -40.51
N ALA A 200 -16.16 -15.81 -39.62
CA ALA A 200 -17.06 -16.91 -39.29
C ALA A 200 -18.45 -16.61 -39.87
N ALA A 201 -18.51 -16.41 -41.19
CA ALA A 201 -19.78 -16.42 -41.90
C ALA A 201 -20.26 -17.88 -41.94
N LEU A 202 -21.32 -18.18 -41.22
CA LEU A 202 -22.04 -19.45 -41.29
C LEU A 202 -22.48 -19.66 -42.75
N LEU A 203 -21.88 -20.64 -43.44
CA LEU A 203 -22.42 -21.14 -44.70
C LEU A 203 -23.70 -21.93 -44.39
N PRO A 204 -24.84 -21.63 -45.03
CA PRO A 204 -26.01 -22.49 -44.93
C PRO A 204 -25.73 -23.79 -45.71
N SER A 205 -25.66 -24.91 -44.99
CA SER A 205 -25.58 -26.24 -45.59
C SER A 205 -26.84 -26.51 -46.40
N SER A 206 -26.74 -26.48 -47.72
CA SER A 206 -27.78 -26.98 -48.62
C SER A 206 -27.98 -28.49 -48.39
N LEU A 207 -29.17 -28.88 -47.93
CA LEU A 207 -29.61 -30.27 -47.90
C LEU A 207 -29.74 -30.79 -49.33
N ALA A 208 -28.83 -31.67 -49.74
CA ALA A 208 -29.04 -32.56 -50.86
C ALA A 208 -29.84 -33.78 -50.34
N SER A 209 -31.10 -33.93 -50.78
CA SER A 209 -31.80 -35.22 -50.72
C SER A 209 -31.91 -35.78 -52.12
N ALA A 210 -31.16 -36.85 -52.38
CA ALA A 210 -31.41 -37.77 -53.48
C ALA A 210 -32.07 -39.02 -52.91
N SER A 211 -33.28 -39.34 -53.39
CA SER A 211 -33.82 -40.69 -53.62
C SER A 211 -35.21 -40.56 -54.25
#